data_AF-A0A179USZ3-F1
#
_entry.id   AF-A0A179USZ3-F1
#
_cell.length_a   1.000
_cell.length_b   1.000
_cell.length_c   1.000
_cell.angle_alpha   90.00
_cell.angle_beta   90.00
_cell.angle_gamma   90.00
#
_symmetry.space_group_name_H-M   'P 1'
#
loop_
_entity.id
_entity.type
_entity.pdbx_description
1 polymer ?
#
loop_
_entity_poly.entity_id
_entity_poly.type
_entity_poly.pdbx_seq_one_letter_code
_entity_poly.pdbx_strand_id
1 'polypeptide(L)'
;LSMQSCIYTVCAELRDCMNCKSAAASQRELFSDMMKIKSLCEICFYQKSEDLIFLKIIFACLVCEINEKNHQFQYSVLNVIQVAAEFTLITLFKYNVKTITHHSCITLTVRDTQLIMNIAKTLR
;
A
#
# COMPACT_ATOMS: atom_id res chain seq x y z
N LEU A 1 -19.60 8.05 12.56
CA LEU A 1 -18.44 7.68 13.40
C LEU A 1 -17.16 8.10 12.70
N SER A 2 -16.22 8.75 13.38
CA SER A 2 -14.88 8.99 12.83
C SER A 2 -14.08 7.68 12.84
N MET A 3 -13.15 7.51 11.90
CA MET A 3 -12.26 6.34 11.82
C MET A 3 -11.50 6.09 13.14
N GLN A 4 -11.16 7.17 13.82
CA GLN A 4 -10.51 7.20 15.13
C GLN A 4 -11.39 6.62 16.25
N SER A 5 -12.71 6.85 16.17
CA SER A 5 -13.68 6.23 17.09
C SER A 5 -13.73 4.71 16.91
N CYS A 6 -13.68 4.21 15.66
CA CYS A 6 -13.69 2.77 15.40
C CYS A 6 -12.42 2.07 15.89
N ILE A 7 -11.25 2.69 15.70
CA ILE A 7 -9.97 2.17 16.22
C ILE A 7 -10.02 2.06 17.74
N TYR A 8 -10.51 3.10 18.43
CA TYR A 8 -10.55 3.12 19.89
C TYR A 8 -11.47 2.02 20.45
N THR A 9 -12.64 1.81 19.84
CA THR A 9 -13.57 0.74 20.22
C THR A 9 -12.95 -0.64 20.04
N VAL A 10 -12.35 -0.94 18.88
CA VAL A 10 -11.74 -2.27 18.63
C VAL A 10 -10.51 -2.51 19.52
N CYS A 11 -9.71 -1.48 19.81
CA CYS A 11 -8.59 -1.58 20.75
C CYS A 11 -9.04 -1.84 22.19
N ALA A 12 -10.20 -1.30 22.61
CA ALA A 12 -10.78 -1.57 23.92
C ALA A 12 -11.29 -3.01 24.00
N GLU A 13 -12.03 -3.47 22.99
CA GLU A 13 -12.53 -4.86 22.91
C GLU A 13 -11.40 -5.90 22.89
N LEU A 14 -10.27 -5.63 22.22
CA LEU A 14 -9.08 -6.49 22.28
C LEU A 14 -8.50 -6.60 23.69
N ARG A 15 -8.43 -5.47 24.41
CA ARG A 15 -7.90 -5.45 25.78
C ARG A 15 -8.75 -6.31 26.68
N ASP A 16 -10.07 -6.22 26.56
CA ASP A 16 -11.01 -7.02 27.34
C ASP A 16 -10.96 -8.50 26.94
N CYS A 17 -10.80 -8.79 25.64
CA CYS A 17 -10.73 -10.15 25.09
C CYS A 17 -9.39 -10.85 25.37
N MET A 18 -8.28 -10.11 25.53
CA MET A 18 -6.98 -10.63 25.97
C MET A 18 -6.95 -10.88 27.49
N ASN A 19 -7.70 -10.07 28.25
CA ASN A 19 -7.82 -10.23 29.70
C ASN A 19 -8.79 -11.36 30.10
N CYS A 20 -9.73 -11.71 29.22
CA CYS A 20 -10.62 -12.85 29.39
C CYS A 20 -10.03 -14.11 28.71
N LYS A 21 -10.23 -15.30 29.27
CA LYS A 21 -9.93 -16.60 28.61
C LYS A 21 -10.96 -16.89 27.50
N SER A 22 -11.13 -15.97 26.55
CA SER A 22 -12.02 -16.12 25.41
C SER A 22 -11.53 -17.21 24.45
N ALA A 23 -12.43 -17.78 23.65
CA ALA A 23 -12.08 -18.84 22.71
C ALA A 23 -11.09 -18.33 21.65
N ALA A 24 -10.06 -19.11 21.34
CA ALA A 24 -9.01 -18.75 20.37
C ALA A 24 -9.53 -18.35 18.98
N ALA A 25 -10.72 -18.80 18.59
CA ALA A 25 -11.39 -18.39 17.34
C ALA A 25 -11.85 -16.92 17.38
N SER A 26 -12.42 -16.48 18.50
CA SER A 26 -12.86 -15.08 18.70
C SER A 26 -11.67 -14.12 18.74
N GLN A 27 -10.56 -14.53 19.36
CA GLN A 27 -9.32 -13.74 19.37
C GLN A 27 -8.72 -13.54 17.97
N ARG A 28 -8.78 -14.55 17.09
CA ARG A 28 -8.28 -14.44 15.70
C ARG A 28 -9.13 -13.50 14.84
N GLU A 29 -10.45 -13.55 15.00
CA GLU A 29 -11.38 -12.70 14.25
C GLU A 29 -11.16 -11.21 14.61
N LEU A 30 -11.10 -10.91 15.90
CA LEU A 30 -10.84 -9.56 16.40
C LEU A 30 -9.47 -9.02 15.97
N PHE A 31 -8.45 -9.88 15.95
CA PHE A 31 -7.13 -9.53 15.40
C PHE A 31 -7.19 -9.25 13.89
N SER A 32 -7.94 -10.05 13.12
CA SER A 32 -8.13 -9.83 11.69
C SER A 32 -8.79 -8.48 11.41
N ASP A 33 -9.83 -8.13 12.15
CA ASP A 33 -10.54 -6.87 11.97
C ASP A 33 -9.70 -5.65 12.37
N MET A 34 -8.90 -5.75 13.44
CA MET A 34 -7.91 -4.74 13.78
C MET A 34 -6.92 -4.49 12.63
N MET A 35 -6.41 -5.55 11.99
CA MET A 35 -5.48 -5.42 10.87
C MET A 35 -6.14 -4.74 9.66
N LYS A 36 -7.41 -5.06 9.36
CA LYS A 36 -8.19 -4.39 8.30
C LYS A 36 -8.37 -2.90 8.60
N ILE A 37 -8.76 -2.55 9.83
CA ILE A 37 -8.96 -1.15 10.23
C ILE A 37 -7.66 -0.38 10.12
N LYS A 38 -6.53 -0.95 10.58
CA LYS A 38 -5.21 -0.32 10.47
C LYS A 38 -4.85 -0.06 9.00
N SER A 39 -5.06 -1.05 8.13
CA SER A 39 -4.81 -0.89 6.69
C SER A 39 -5.67 0.20 6.06
N LEU A 40 -6.97 0.29 6.41
CA LEU A 40 -7.84 1.37 5.95
C LEU A 40 -7.36 2.75 6.41
N CYS A 41 -6.86 2.85 7.64
CA CYS A 41 -6.29 4.09 8.17
C CYS A 41 -5.05 4.53 7.40
N GLU A 42 -4.15 3.59 7.10
CA GLU A 42 -2.96 3.86 6.30
C GLU A 42 -3.34 4.33 4.88
N ILE A 43 -4.29 3.67 4.22
CA ILE A 43 -4.79 4.10 2.90
C ILE A 43 -5.34 5.53 2.98
N CYS A 44 -6.18 5.83 3.99
CA CYS A 44 -6.75 7.17 4.14
C CYS A 44 -5.70 8.23 4.45
N PHE A 45 -4.66 7.88 5.20
CA PHE A 45 -3.53 8.75 5.49
C PHE A 45 -2.75 9.08 4.22
N TYR A 46 -2.31 8.07 3.47
CA TYR A 46 -1.52 8.28 2.24
C TYR A 46 -2.32 8.92 1.11
N GLN A 47 -3.64 8.69 1.02
CA GLN A 47 -4.49 9.38 0.03
C GLN A 47 -4.66 10.88 0.29
N LYS A 48 -4.43 11.33 1.53
CA LYS A 48 -4.49 12.75 1.91
C LYS A 48 -3.13 13.43 1.89
N SER A 49 -2.04 12.66 1.83
CA SER A 49 -0.69 13.21 1.75
C SER A 49 -0.26 13.38 0.30
N GLU A 50 0.55 14.41 0.05
CA GLU A 50 1.25 14.63 -1.22
C GLU A 50 2.73 14.22 -1.13
N ASP A 51 3.16 13.68 0.02
CA ASP A 51 4.54 13.25 0.24
C ASP A 51 4.87 12.02 -0.61
N LEU A 52 6.09 12.01 -1.13
CA LEU A 52 6.66 10.82 -1.78
C LEU A 52 6.80 9.68 -0.77
N ILE A 53 6.37 8.50 -1.18
CA ILE A 53 6.36 7.28 -0.37
C ILE A 53 7.76 6.71 -0.23
N PHE A 54 8.59 6.75 -1.29
CA PHE A 54 9.94 6.20 -1.21
C PHE A 54 10.94 7.17 -0.57
N LEU A 55 11.86 6.62 0.22
CA LEU A 55 12.97 7.39 0.74
C LEU A 55 13.90 7.82 -0.40
N LYS A 56 14.12 9.12 -0.54
CA LYS A 56 14.93 9.73 -1.62
C LYS A 56 16.31 9.10 -1.77
N ILE A 57 16.98 8.77 -0.66
CA ILE A 57 18.32 8.17 -0.67
C ILE A 57 18.29 6.77 -1.31
N ILE A 58 17.34 5.92 -0.88
CA ILE A 58 17.20 4.56 -1.40
C ILE A 58 16.84 4.60 -2.88
N PHE A 59 15.92 5.47 -3.27
CA PHE A 59 15.51 5.63 -4.67
C PHE A 59 16.66 6.13 -5.54
N ALA A 60 17.46 7.10 -5.06
CA ALA A 60 18.64 7.57 -5.78
C ALA A 60 19.68 6.47 -6.00
N CYS A 61 19.96 5.65 -4.98
CA CYS A 61 20.85 4.49 -5.12
C CYS A 61 20.34 3.51 -6.18
N LEU A 62 19.04 3.21 -6.19
CA LEU A 62 18.42 2.34 -7.18
C LEU A 62 18.56 2.90 -8.61
N VAL A 63 18.35 4.19 -8.82
CA VAL A 63 18.51 4.82 -10.14
C VAL A 63 19.97 4.74 -10.61
N CYS A 64 20.94 4.99 -9.71
CA CYS A 64 22.36 4.87 -10.03
C CYS A 64 22.76 3.43 -10.36
N GLU A 65 22.23 2.45 -9.63
CA GLU A 65 22.48 1.02 -9.86
C GLU A 65 21.94 0.56 -11.23
N ILE A 66 20.71 0.96 -11.57
CA ILE A 66 20.09 0.64 -12.86
C ILE A 66 20.82 1.31 -14.03
N ASN A 67 21.35 2.52 -13.81
CA ASN A 67 21.92 3.30 -14.91
C ASN A 67 23.22 2.72 -15.48
N GLU A 68 23.83 1.69 -14.85
CA GLU A 68 25.06 0.92 -15.18
C GLU A 68 26.35 1.74 -15.43
N LYS A 69 26.20 2.91 -16.03
CA LYS A 69 27.19 3.95 -16.26
C LYS A 69 27.18 4.88 -15.05
N ASN A 70 28.37 5.21 -14.57
CA ASN A 70 28.63 6.16 -13.48
C ASN A 70 28.29 7.62 -13.87
N HIS A 71 27.11 7.86 -14.45
CA HIS A 71 26.64 9.21 -14.71
C HIS A 71 26.20 9.85 -13.39
N GLN A 72 26.66 11.07 -13.16
CA GLN A 72 26.17 11.89 -12.07
C GLN A 72 24.82 12.48 -12.47
N PHE A 73 23.77 12.17 -11.73
CA PHE A 73 22.47 12.79 -11.90
C PHE A 73 22.39 14.09 -11.09
N GLN A 74 21.75 15.11 -11.68
CA GLN A 74 21.33 16.27 -10.91
C GLN A 74 20.21 15.86 -9.93
N TYR A 75 20.18 16.51 -8.76
CA TYR A 75 19.14 16.26 -7.75
C TYR A 75 17.72 16.48 -8.30
N SER A 76 17.53 17.52 -9.12
CA SER A 76 16.25 17.82 -9.78
C SER A 76 15.79 16.68 -10.69
N VAL A 77 16.72 16.07 -11.43
CA VAL A 77 16.44 14.92 -12.31
C VAL A 77 16.01 13.71 -11.50
N LEU A 78 16.73 13.38 -10.41
CA LEU A 78 16.34 12.28 -9.52
C LEU A 78 14.95 12.49 -8.91
N ASN A 79 14.62 13.72 -8.51
CA ASN A 79 13.30 14.04 -7.97
C ASN A 79 12.18 13.84 -9.01
N VAL A 80 12.40 14.27 -10.26
CA VAL A 80 11.41 14.06 -11.35
C VAL A 80 11.24 12.57 -11.65
N ILE A 81 12.33 11.80 -11.71
CA ILE A 81 12.26 10.34 -11.92
C ILE A 81 11.47 9.68 -10.79
N GLN A 82 11.70 10.09 -9.53
CA GLN A 82 10.97 9.53 -8.39
C GLN A 82 9.47 9.85 -8.45
N VAL A 83 9.11 11.12 -8.70
CA VAL A 83 7.71 11.55 -8.86
C VAL A 83 7.02 10.73 -9.96
N ALA A 84 7.67 10.57 -11.13
CA ALA A 84 7.12 9.82 -12.24
C ALA A 84 6.96 8.31 -11.92
N ALA A 85 7.94 7.72 -11.23
CA ALA A 85 7.90 6.31 -10.84
C ALA A 85 6.77 6.04 -9.84
N GLU A 86 6.66 6.84 -8.78
CA GLU A 86 5.61 6.70 -7.78
C GLU A 86 4.22 6.93 -8.36
N PHE A 87 4.05 7.96 -9.21
CA PHE A 87 2.80 8.21 -9.91
C PHE A 87 2.39 7.01 -10.79
N THR A 88 3.35 6.42 -11.51
CA THR A 88 3.11 5.24 -12.34
C THR A 88 2.68 4.05 -11.49
N LEU A 89 3.35 3.81 -10.35
CA LEU A 89 3.01 2.73 -9.43
C LEU A 89 1.63 2.93 -8.77
N ILE A 90 1.31 4.14 -8.31
CA ILE A 90 -0.01 4.47 -7.75
C ILE A 90 -1.11 4.20 -8.79
N THR A 91 -0.88 4.60 -10.04
CA THR A 91 -1.80 4.35 -11.14
C THR A 91 -1.97 2.85 -11.38
N LEU A 92 -0.87 2.09 -11.39
CA LEU A 92 -0.90 0.63 -11.52
C LEU A 92 -1.68 -0.03 -10.37
N PHE A 93 -1.45 0.36 -9.12
CA PHE A 93 -2.18 -0.16 -7.96
C PHE A 93 -3.68 0.15 -8.04
N LYS A 94 -4.06 1.34 -8.52
CA LYS A 94 -5.48 1.71 -8.70
C LYS A 94 -6.20 0.77 -9.68
N TYR A 95 -5.57 0.39 -10.79
CA TYR A 95 -6.15 -0.57 -11.74
C TYR A 95 -6.18 -2.00 -11.19
N ASN A 96 -5.15 -2.38 -10.45
CA ASN A 96 -5.09 -3.66 -9.77
C ASN A 96 -6.22 -3.81 -8.74
N VAL A 97 -6.45 -2.80 -7.90
CA VAL A 97 -7.57 -2.78 -6.93
C VAL A 97 -8.92 -2.94 -7.65
N LYS A 98 -9.14 -2.23 -8.76
CA LYS A 98 -10.36 -2.41 -9.57
C LYS A 98 -10.53 -3.84 -10.08
N THR A 99 -9.44 -4.47 -10.51
CA THR A 99 -9.46 -5.84 -11.05
C THR A 99 -9.80 -6.86 -9.97
N ILE A 100 -9.18 -6.77 -8.80
CA ILE A 100 -9.51 -7.70 -7.70
C ILE A 100 -10.94 -7.50 -7.20
N THR A 101 -11.46 -6.27 -7.18
CA THR A 101 -12.86 -6.02 -6.81
C THR A 101 -13.84 -6.62 -7.82
N HIS A 102 -13.50 -6.61 -9.11
CA HIS A 102 -14.29 -7.28 -10.15
C HIS A 102 -14.35 -8.81 -9.93
N HIS A 103 -13.27 -9.40 -9.41
CA HIS A 103 -13.20 -10.82 -9.05
C HIS A 103 -13.67 -11.14 -7.63
N SER A 104 -14.27 -10.17 -6.90
CA SER A 104 -14.68 -10.32 -5.49
C SER A 104 -13.53 -10.75 -4.55
N CYS A 105 -12.30 -10.40 -4.92
CA CYS A 105 -11.09 -10.61 -4.14
C CYS A 105 -10.72 -9.34 -3.37
N ILE A 106 -10.17 -9.51 -2.16
CA ILE A 106 -9.72 -8.41 -1.29
C ILE A 106 -8.19 -8.33 -1.24
N THR A 107 -7.50 -9.43 -1.57
CA THR A 107 -6.03 -9.51 -1.57
C THR A 107 -5.50 -9.38 -2.99
N LEU A 108 -4.58 -8.42 -3.19
CA LEU A 108 -3.85 -8.29 -4.43
C LEU A 108 -2.76 -9.37 -4.55
N THR A 109 -2.70 -10.05 -5.69
CA THR A 109 -1.69 -11.07 -5.98
C THR A 109 -0.79 -10.68 -7.15
N VAL A 110 0.34 -11.37 -7.30
CA VAL A 110 1.25 -11.19 -8.44
C VAL A 110 0.54 -11.44 -9.78
N ARG A 111 -0.44 -12.36 -9.83
CA ARG A 111 -1.19 -12.66 -11.05
C ARG A 111 -2.03 -11.48 -11.52
N ASP A 112 -2.62 -10.74 -10.59
CA ASP A 112 -3.42 -9.55 -10.90
C ASP A 112 -2.51 -8.46 -11.51
N THR A 113 -1.34 -8.23 -10.90
CA THR A 113 -0.35 -7.29 -11.42
C THR A 113 0.13 -7.68 -12.81
N GLN A 114 0.40 -8.96 -13.03
CA GLN A 114 0.83 -9.47 -14.34
C GLN A 114 -0.26 -9.25 -15.41
N LEU A 115 -1.53 -9.49 -15.07
CA LEU A 115 -2.66 -9.25 -15.97
C LEU A 115 -2.74 -7.78 -16.38
N ILE A 116 -2.68 -6.86 -15.41
CA ILE A 116 -2.76 -5.42 -15.69
C ILE A 116 -1.56 -4.95 -16.53
N MET A 117 -0.35 -5.42 -16.23
CA MET A 117 0.82 -5.10 -17.04
C MET A 117 0.69 -5.60 -18.49
N ASN A 118 0.12 -6.79 -18.69
CA ASN A 118 -0.12 -7.31 -20.03
C ASN A 118 -1.13 -6.45 -20.80
N ILE A 119 -2.24 -6.05 -20.16
CA ILE A 119 -3.23 -5.13 -20.77
C ILE A 119 -2.57 -3.79 -21.12
N ALA A 120 -1.82 -3.20 -20.18
CA ALA A 120 -1.15 -1.92 -20.39
C ALA A 120 -0.13 -1.96 -21.54
N LYS A 121 0.58 -3.08 -21.70
CA LYS A 121 1.48 -3.30 -22.85
C LYS A 121 0.75 -3.37 -24.18
N THR A 122 -0.43 -3.99 -24.23
CA THR A 122 -1.22 -4.09 -25.47
C THR A 122 -1.88 -2.77 -25.89
N LEU A 123 -2.13 -1.88 -24.93
CA LEU A 123 -2.72 -0.56 -25.20
C LEU A 123 -1.70 0.50 -25.63
N ARG A 124 -0.40 0.20 -25.54
CA ARG A 124 0.71 1.07 -25.94
C ARG A 124 1.24 0.68 -27.32
#